data_AF-A0A2E6P8U3-F1
#
_entry.id   AF-A0A2E6P8U3-F1
#
_cell.length_a   1.000
_cell.length_b   1.000
_cell.length_c   1.000
_cell.angle_alpha   90.00
_cell.angle_beta   90.00
_cell.angle_gamma   90.00
#
_symmetry.space_group_name_H-M   'P 1'
#
loop_
_entity.id
_entity.type
_entity.pdbx_description
1 polymer ?
#
loop_
_entity_poly.entity_id
_entity_poly.type
_entity_poly.pdbx_seq_one_letter_code
_entity_poly.pdbx_strand_id
1 'polypeptide(L)'
;MMFLCSALAGCTGDDDGVELDGSDGGYDYASNVDNHRMLMGDVCDIKDLSGAYDWDGVKEIYENGEHAEKSDGSYRTLMGFADASGKNHAYDAYYGADGSWNDFVSAAIDGTGAFAGESDTVRDQATEKGIQNGVMTAYAIHELNAAIIKAEAGNWGPDDAQHAWDEGWAFYHGPDDAGADYDGCGPYATADKRAGNFGTANADGTAATNVATLAAMNDGLTAMQNEDMQGLVDAR
;
A
#
# COMPACT_ATOMS: atom_id res chain seq x y z
N MET A 1 6.48 -22.78 28.77
CA MET A 1 5.69 -21.99 27.81
C MET A 1 6.36 -20.62 27.74
N MET A 2 7.21 -20.42 26.74
CA MET A 2 8.04 -19.22 26.61
C MET A 2 7.18 -18.19 25.88
N PHE A 3 6.71 -17.17 26.60
CA PHE A 3 6.05 -16.01 26.00
C PHE A 3 7.10 -15.25 25.19
N LEU A 4 7.05 -15.37 23.87
CA LEU A 4 7.70 -14.40 23.00
C LEU A 4 6.83 -13.15 23.00
N CYS A 5 7.32 -12.09 23.65
CA CYS A 5 6.84 -10.74 23.38
C CYS A 5 7.17 -10.42 21.92
N SER A 6 6.16 -10.45 21.04
CA SER A 6 6.25 -9.74 19.77
C SER A 6 6.40 -8.26 20.09
N ALA A 7 7.47 -7.65 19.57
CA ALA A 7 7.74 -6.24 19.73
C ALA A 7 6.60 -5.44 19.08
N LEU A 8 5.87 -4.66 19.88
CA LEU A 8 5.15 -3.50 19.39
C LEU A 8 6.17 -2.52 18.84
N ALA A 9 6.30 -2.46 17.51
CA ALA A 9 6.86 -1.31 16.83
C ALA A 9 5.71 -0.35 16.46
N GLY A 10 4.97 0.09 17.48
CA GLY A 10 4.15 1.30 17.40
C GLY A 10 5.02 2.47 17.83
N CYS A 11 5.87 2.95 16.92
CA CYS A 11 6.55 4.22 17.14
C CYS A 11 5.60 5.33 16.70
N THR A 12 4.88 5.87 17.67
CA THR A 12 4.27 7.20 17.62
C THR A 12 5.34 8.22 17.22
N GLY A 13 5.30 8.69 16.00
CA GLY A 13 6.02 9.88 15.56
C GLY A 13 4.99 10.80 14.96
N ASP A 14 4.82 11.98 15.55
CA ASP A 14 4.35 13.15 14.80
C ASP A 14 5.30 13.28 13.59
N ASP A 15 4.88 12.80 12.42
CA ASP A 15 5.62 12.97 11.16
C ASP A 15 5.45 14.44 10.74
N ASP A 16 6.21 15.33 11.38
CA ASP A 16 6.22 16.81 11.25
C ASP A 16 6.53 17.36 9.81
N GLY A 17 6.42 16.57 8.75
CA GLY A 17 6.86 16.93 7.40
C GLY A 17 5.75 17.30 6.42
N VAL A 18 4.64 16.55 6.43
CA VAL A 18 3.58 16.63 5.41
C VAL A 18 2.21 16.65 6.09
N GLU A 19 1.39 17.61 5.71
CA GLU A 19 0.04 17.80 6.22
C GLU A 19 -0.89 17.73 5.02
N LEU A 20 -1.76 16.73 5.00
CA LEU A 20 -2.70 16.45 3.93
C LEU A 20 -4.14 16.58 4.45
N ASP A 21 -5.11 16.63 3.54
CA ASP A 21 -6.51 16.63 3.90
C ASP A 21 -6.87 15.33 4.65
N GLY A 22 -7.79 15.42 5.62
CA GLY A 22 -8.16 14.28 6.47
C GLY A 22 -9.01 13.20 5.77
N SER A 23 -9.09 13.22 4.45
CA SER A 23 -9.91 12.31 3.65
C SER A 23 -9.36 12.14 2.24
N ASP A 24 -9.52 10.95 1.65
CA ASP A 24 -9.26 10.69 0.23
C ASP A 24 -10.37 9.84 -0.37
N GLY A 25 -10.80 10.14 -1.59
CA GLY A 25 -11.67 9.23 -2.35
C GLY A 25 -13.00 8.90 -1.65
N GLY A 26 -13.44 9.77 -0.72
CA GLY A 26 -14.64 9.58 0.09
C GLY A 26 -14.46 8.75 1.37
N TYR A 27 -13.22 8.46 1.79
CA TYR A 27 -12.89 7.85 3.07
C TYR A 27 -12.30 8.91 4.01
N ASP A 28 -12.84 9.03 5.23
CA ASP A 28 -12.33 9.94 6.26
C ASP A 28 -11.40 9.15 7.21
N TYR A 29 -10.15 9.59 7.34
CA TYR A 29 -9.17 8.93 8.21
C TYR A 29 -9.45 9.18 9.70
N ALA A 30 -9.26 8.16 10.53
CA ALA A 30 -9.38 8.28 12.00
C ALA A 30 -8.05 8.59 12.70
N SER A 31 -6.94 8.46 11.99
CA SER A 31 -5.57 8.65 12.46
C SER A 31 -4.74 9.41 11.40
N ASN A 32 -3.60 9.98 11.81
CA ASN A 32 -2.71 10.64 10.86
C ASN A 32 -1.87 9.58 10.12
N VAL A 33 -2.12 9.41 8.81
CA VAL A 33 -1.36 8.52 7.92
C VAL A 33 -0.72 9.29 6.75
N ASP A 34 -0.53 10.60 6.87
CA ASP A 34 -0.11 11.46 5.77
C ASP A 34 1.23 11.06 5.17
N ASN A 35 2.21 10.73 6.01
CA ASN A 35 3.49 10.22 5.55
C ASN A 35 3.38 8.88 4.81
N HIS A 36 2.45 8.01 5.20
CA HIS A 36 2.21 6.73 4.53
C HIS A 36 1.56 6.92 3.15
N ARG A 37 0.64 7.89 3.03
CA ARG A 37 -0.01 8.28 1.76
C ARG A 37 1.03 8.74 0.73
N MET A 38 2.07 9.46 1.17
CA MET A 38 3.13 9.95 0.28
C MET A 38 3.93 8.85 -0.43
N LEU A 39 3.91 7.59 0.04
CA LEU A 39 4.54 6.47 -0.67
C LEU A 39 3.98 6.28 -2.09
N MET A 40 2.76 6.76 -2.36
CA MET A 40 2.19 6.73 -3.70
C MET A 40 2.94 7.65 -4.70
N GLY A 41 3.60 8.70 -4.20
CA GLY A 41 4.50 9.54 -4.99
C GLY A 41 5.67 8.73 -5.57
N ASP A 42 6.30 7.88 -4.75
CA ASP A 42 7.37 6.97 -5.21
C ASP A 42 6.86 6.04 -6.33
N VAL A 43 5.61 5.58 -6.25
CA VAL A 43 4.99 4.73 -7.29
C VAL A 43 4.78 5.52 -8.58
N CYS A 44 4.36 6.78 -8.49
CA CYS A 44 4.22 7.66 -9.65
C CYS A 44 5.57 7.93 -10.34
N ASP A 45 6.60 8.24 -9.56
CA ASP A 45 7.92 8.56 -10.12
C ASP A 45 8.57 7.33 -10.75
N ILE A 46 8.48 6.16 -10.10
CA ILE A 46 8.96 4.91 -10.69
C ILE A 46 8.26 4.60 -12.01
N LYS A 47 6.95 4.83 -12.11
CA LYS A 47 6.20 4.62 -13.35
C LYS A 47 6.70 5.51 -14.48
N ASP A 48 6.99 6.78 -14.20
CA ASP A 48 7.50 7.71 -15.20
C ASP A 48 8.95 7.37 -15.60
N LEU A 49 9.79 7.02 -14.62
CA LEU A 49 11.18 6.61 -14.85
C LEU A 49 11.27 5.28 -15.59
N SER A 50 10.45 4.29 -15.24
CA SER A 50 10.42 2.99 -15.93
C SER A 50 9.93 3.14 -17.36
N GLY A 51 8.93 4.01 -17.61
CA GLY A 51 8.48 4.36 -18.96
C GLY A 51 9.54 5.08 -19.80
N ALA A 52 10.47 5.79 -19.16
CA ALA A 52 11.66 6.40 -19.78
C ALA A 52 12.87 5.44 -19.86
N TYR A 53 12.75 4.22 -19.31
CA TYR A 53 13.81 3.22 -19.17
C TYR A 53 15.02 3.71 -18.36
N ASP A 54 14.78 4.62 -17.43
CA ASP A 54 15.78 5.08 -16.46
C ASP A 54 15.84 4.11 -15.28
N TRP A 55 16.50 2.96 -15.50
CA TRP A 55 16.59 1.90 -14.50
C TRP A 55 17.40 2.29 -13.27
N ASP A 56 18.36 3.21 -13.41
CA ASP A 56 19.13 3.71 -12.27
C ASP A 56 18.25 4.59 -11.38
N GLY A 57 17.44 5.50 -11.98
CA GLY A 57 16.46 6.29 -11.25
C GLY A 57 15.37 5.44 -10.59
N VAL A 58 14.83 4.46 -11.31
CA VAL A 58 13.86 3.49 -10.76
C VAL A 58 14.45 2.78 -9.53
N LYS A 59 15.69 2.31 -9.63
CA LYS A 59 16.34 1.58 -8.54
C LYS A 59 16.57 2.46 -7.32
N GLU A 60 16.99 3.71 -7.54
CA GLU A 60 17.19 4.68 -6.47
C GLU A 60 15.92 4.88 -5.65
N ILE A 61 14.78 5.18 -6.29
CA ILE A 61 13.51 5.39 -5.59
C ILE A 61 13.02 4.09 -4.95
N TYR A 62 13.13 2.96 -5.64
CA TYR A 62 12.66 1.68 -5.10
C TYR A 62 13.39 1.27 -3.82
N GLU A 63 14.72 1.43 -3.79
CA GLU A 63 15.57 1.02 -2.67
C GLU A 63 15.61 2.07 -1.55
N ASN A 64 15.60 3.37 -1.89
CA ASN A 64 15.87 4.46 -0.95
C ASN A 64 14.67 5.36 -0.66
N GLY A 65 13.60 5.34 -1.45
CA GLY A 65 12.42 6.21 -1.31
C GLY A 65 12.70 7.69 -1.63
N GLU A 66 11.64 8.46 -1.87
CA GLU A 66 11.74 9.91 -2.17
C GLU A 66 10.68 10.77 -1.47
N HIS A 67 9.47 10.26 -1.26
CA HIS A 67 8.34 11.10 -0.80
C HIS A 67 7.96 10.92 0.67
N ALA A 68 8.27 9.77 1.27
CA ALA A 68 7.84 9.41 2.63
C ALA A 68 9.00 9.43 3.65
N GLU A 69 9.54 10.62 3.94
CA GLU A 69 10.61 10.82 4.93
C GLU A 69 10.09 10.62 6.36
N LYS A 70 10.76 9.78 7.14
CA LYS A 70 10.47 9.58 8.57
C LYS A 70 11.18 10.63 9.40
N SER A 71 10.74 10.81 10.64
CA SER A 71 11.40 11.69 11.63
C SER A 71 12.91 11.47 11.86
N ASP A 72 13.48 10.31 11.52
CA ASP A 72 14.93 10.04 11.62
C ASP A 72 15.73 10.40 10.36
N GLY A 73 15.07 10.96 9.34
CA GLY A 73 15.62 11.32 8.04
C GLY A 73 15.81 10.14 7.07
N SER A 74 15.40 8.93 7.46
CA SER A 74 15.28 7.80 6.54
C SER A 74 13.92 7.82 5.86
N TYR A 75 13.80 7.20 4.69
CA TYR A 75 12.52 7.11 3.98
C TYR A 75 11.86 5.75 4.21
N ARG A 76 10.52 5.72 4.10
CA ARG A 76 9.80 4.48 3.79
C ARG A 76 10.10 4.13 2.34
N THR A 77 10.26 2.84 2.04
CA THR A 77 10.70 2.41 0.71
C THR A 77 9.81 1.30 0.20
N LEU A 78 9.55 1.31 -1.11
CA LEU A 78 8.79 0.27 -1.79
C LEU A 78 9.49 -1.08 -1.68
N MET A 79 10.83 -1.12 -1.71
CA MET A 79 11.61 -2.33 -1.44
C MET A 79 11.34 -2.86 -0.03
N GLY A 80 11.34 -2.02 1.00
CA GLY A 80 11.06 -2.44 2.38
C GLY A 80 9.63 -2.95 2.58
N PHE A 81 8.70 -2.55 1.71
CA PHE A 81 7.31 -3.02 1.71
C PHE A 81 7.17 -4.34 0.93
N ALA A 82 7.95 -4.50 -0.13
CA ALA A 82 8.02 -5.72 -0.92
C ALA A 82 8.80 -6.84 -0.22
N ASP A 83 9.79 -6.48 0.60
CA ASP A 83 10.59 -7.41 1.40
C ASP A 83 9.76 -7.87 2.61
N ALA A 84 9.05 -8.97 2.42
CA ALA A 84 8.16 -9.60 3.39
C ALA A 84 8.91 -10.33 4.52
N SER A 85 10.25 -10.25 4.59
CA SER A 85 11.04 -10.89 5.64
C SER A 85 10.61 -10.42 7.05
N GLY A 86 10.06 -11.35 7.83
CA GLY A 86 9.54 -11.08 9.18
C GLY A 86 8.17 -10.39 9.22
N LYS A 87 7.57 -10.08 8.07
CA LYS A 87 6.18 -9.61 7.94
C LYS A 87 5.33 -10.81 7.55
N ASN A 88 4.36 -11.18 8.38
CA ASN A 88 3.59 -12.42 8.21
C ASN A 88 2.58 -12.29 7.05
N HIS A 89 3.05 -12.25 5.80
CA HIS A 89 2.17 -12.21 4.64
C HIS A 89 1.64 -13.62 4.39
N ALA A 90 0.31 -13.77 4.29
CA ALA A 90 -0.31 -15.07 4.03
C ALA A 90 0.18 -15.75 2.72
N TYR A 91 0.88 -15.01 1.85
CA TYR A 91 1.39 -15.45 0.56
C TYR A 91 2.78 -16.11 0.61
N ASP A 92 3.58 -15.91 1.67
CA ASP A 92 4.94 -16.49 1.77
C ASP A 92 4.88 -18.02 1.77
N ALA A 93 3.85 -18.58 2.42
CA ALA A 93 3.56 -20.01 2.41
C ALA A 93 3.12 -20.54 1.03
N TYR A 94 2.49 -19.70 0.19
CA TYR A 94 2.04 -20.08 -1.15
C TYR A 94 3.18 -20.06 -2.17
N TYR A 95 4.04 -19.04 -2.12
CA TYR A 95 5.18 -18.90 -3.03
C TYR A 95 6.46 -19.60 -2.54
N GLY A 96 6.51 -20.00 -1.26
CA GLY A 96 7.67 -20.67 -0.66
C GLY A 96 8.90 -19.77 -0.55
N ALA A 97 8.70 -18.45 -0.57
CA ALA A 97 9.74 -17.43 -0.51
C ALA A 97 9.21 -16.20 0.22
N ASP A 98 9.87 -15.86 1.33
CA ASP A 98 9.69 -14.57 2.00
C ASP A 98 10.20 -13.49 1.03
N GLY A 99 9.37 -12.48 0.74
CA GLY A 99 9.76 -11.37 -0.14
C GLY A 99 9.62 -11.67 -1.64
N SER A 100 8.74 -12.60 -2.03
CA SER A 100 8.51 -12.96 -3.44
C SER A 100 8.20 -11.76 -4.36
N TRP A 101 7.56 -10.71 -3.85
CA TRP A 101 7.35 -9.47 -4.60
C TRP A 101 8.64 -8.67 -4.77
N ASN A 102 9.49 -8.60 -3.74
CA ASN A 102 10.78 -7.94 -3.86
C ASN A 102 11.67 -8.64 -4.90
N ASP A 103 11.72 -9.96 -4.87
CA ASP A 103 12.48 -10.76 -5.85
C ASP A 103 11.99 -10.50 -7.28
N PHE A 104 10.68 -10.46 -7.48
CA PHE A 104 10.08 -10.19 -8.78
C PHE A 104 10.40 -8.78 -9.29
N VAL A 105 10.16 -7.76 -8.47
CA VAL A 105 10.38 -6.36 -8.85
C VAL A 105 11.87 -6.08 -9.04
N SER A 106 12.74 -6.52 -8.13
CA SER A 106 14.19 -6.38 -8.26
C SER A 106 14.72 -7.06 -9.52
N ALA A 107 14.22 -8.26 -9.86
CA ALA A 107 14.61 -8.93 -11.10
C ALA A 107 14.17 -8.15 -12.36
N ALA A 108 13.00 -7.51 -12.34
CA ALA A 108 12.52 -6.66 -13.43
C ALA A 108 13.40 -5.41 -13.59
N ILE A 109 13.66 -4.71 -12.47
CA ILE A 109 14.52 -3.52 -12.40
C ILE A 109 15.94 -3.84 -12.87
N ASP A 110 16.53 -4.96 -12.44
CA ASP A 110 17.90 -5.32 -12.80
C ASP A 110 18.01 -6.05 -14.16
N GLY A 111 16.88 -6.45 -14.77
CA GLY A 111 16.88 -7.23 -16.01
C GLY A 111 17.50 -8.61 -15.83
N THR A 112 17.24 -9.25 -14.69
CA THR A 112 17.80 -10.55 -14.31
C THR A 112 16.70 -11.61 -14.16
N GLY A 113 17.07 -12.86 -13.84
CA GLY A 113 16.10 -13.93 -13.61
C GLY A 113 15.17 -14.15 -14.79
N ALA A 114 13.85 -14.05 -14.56
CA ALA A 114 12.83 -14.18 -15.60
C ALA A 114 12.85 -13.05 -16.65
N PHE A 115 13.56 -11.95 -16.38
CA PHE A 115 13.68 -10.79 -17.26
C PHE A 115 15.03 -10.70 -17.96
N ALA A 116 15.89 -11.72 -17.80
CA ALA A 116 17.18 -11.76 -18.47
C ALA A 116 17.01 -11.83 -20.00
N GLY A 117 17.46 -10.78 -20.68
CA GLY A 117 17.34 -10.66 -22.14
C GLY A 117 15.97 -10.18 -22.64
N GLU A 118 15.07 -9.82 -21.73
CA GLU A 118 13.79 -9.20 -22.08
C GLU A 118 13.95 -7.73 -22.47
N SER A 119 12.98 -7.22 -23.23
CA SER A 119 12.98 -5.81 -23.65
C SER A 119 12.67 -4.85 -22.49
N ASP A 120 13.12 -3.61 -22.61
CA ASP A 120 12.78 -2.57 -21.63
C ASP A 120 11.27 -2.36 -21.47
N THR A 121 10.48 -2.53 -22.53
CA THR A 121 9.01 -2.47 -22.45
C THR A 121 8.41 -3.59 -21.60
N VAL A 122 8.99 -4.80 -21.64
CA VAL A 122 8.54 -5.91 -20.77
C VAL A 122 8.92 -5.63 -19.32
N ARG A 123 10.15 -5.16 -19.09
CA ARG A 123 10.65 -4.80 -17.77
C ARG A 123 9.86 -3.65 -17.16
N ASP A 124 9.52 -2.64 -17.94
CA ASP A 124 8.71 -1.49 -17.53
C ASP A 124 7.36 -1.96 -16.99
N GLN A 125 6.64 -2.76 -17.78
CA GLN A 125 5.35 -3.29 -17.36
C GLN A 125 5.45 -4.20 -16.13
N ALA A 126 6.53 -4.98 -16.01
CA ALA A 126 6.75 -5.82 -14.84
C ALA A 126 7.05 -5.00 -13.58
N THR A 127 7.90 -3.98 -13.68
CA THR A 127 8.22 -3.06 -12.57
C THR A 127 6.99 -2.26 -12.16
N GLU A 128 6.37 -1.53 -13.08
CA GLU A 128 5.21 -0.67 -12.81
C GLU A 128 4.06 -1.50 -12.21
N LYS A 129 3.67 -2.61 -12.86
CA LYS A 129 2.52 -3.40 -12.41
C LYS A 129 2.83 -4.29 -11.21
N GLY A 130 4.08 -4.74 -11.06
CA GLY A 130 4.53 -5.48 -9.90
C GLY A 130 4.46 -4.64 -8.63
N ILE A 131 4.90 -3.37 -8.70
CA ILE A 131 4.78 -2.44 -7.58
C ILE A 131 3.32 -2.06 -7.36
N GLN A 132 2.67 -1.47 -8.38
CA GLN A 132 1.33 -0.90 -8.25
C GLN A 132 0.27 -1.93 -7.83
N ASN A 133 0.28 -3.14 -8.40
CA ASN A 133 -0.79 -4.12 -8.18
C ASN A 133 -0.34 -5.34 -7.38
N GLY A 134 0.96 -5.55 -7.24
CA GLY A 134 1.52 -6.61 -6.41
C GLY A 134 1.83 -6.08 -5.02
N VAL A 135 2.88 -5.27 -4.91
CA VAL A 135 3.40 -4.75 -3.64
C VAL A 135 2.34 -3.93 -2.89
N MET A 136 1.78 -2.89 -3.51
CA MET A 136 0.85 -1.99 -2.81
C MET A 136 -0.45 -2.71 -2.38
N THR A 137 -0.95 -3.62 -3.21
CA THR A 137 -2.13 -4.43 -2.85
C THR A 137 -1.83 -5.42 -1.72
N ALA A 138 -0.66 -6.08 -1.77
CA ALA A 138 -0.24 -6.98 -0.70
C ALA A 138 -0.05 -6.24 0.64
N TYR A 139 0.43 -5.00 0.59
CA TYR A 139 0.65 -4.18 1.77
C TYR A 139 -0.66 -3.60 2.33
N ALA A 140 -1.58 -3.14 1.48
CA ALA A 140 -2.94 -2.78 1.92
C ALA A 140 -3.60 -3.96 2.67
N ILE A 141 -3.54 -5.18 2.11
CA ILE A 141 -4.07 -6.38 2.75
C ILE A 141 -3.33 -6.73 4.06
N HIS A 142 -2.02 -6.48 4.13
CA HIS A 142 -1.25 -6.67 5.35
C HIS A 142 -1.82 -5.82 6.48
N GLU A 143 -2.06 -4.53 6.23
CA GLU A 143 -2.54 -3.61 7.24
C GLU A 143 -3.99 -3.88 7.66
N LEU A 144 -4.87 -4.28 6.72
CA LEU A 144 -6.23 -4.72 7.09
C LEU A 144 -6.22 -5.96 8.01
N ASN A 145 -5.27 -6.89 7.81
CA ASN A 145 -5.09 -8.01 8.75
C ASN A 145 -4.47 -7.56 10.08
N ALA A 146 -3.54 -6.61 10.05
CA ALA A 146 -2.95 -6.04 11.25
C ALA A 146 -4.01 -5.34 12.12
N ALA A 147 -4.96 -4.62 11.50
CA ALA A 147 -6.10 -4.02 12.18
C ALA A 147 -6.92 -5.06 12.95
N ILE A 148 -7.26 -6.19 12.31
CA ILE A 148 -7.96 -7.30 12.96
C ILE A 148 -7.16 -7.87 14.13
N ILE A 149 -5.86 -8.14 13.93
CA ILE A 149 -5.01 -8.71 14.99
C ILE A 149 -4.90 -7.73 16.19
N LYS A 150 -4.77 -6.43 15.95
CA LYS A 150 -4.74 -5.39 16.99
C LYS A 150 -6.08 -5.30 17.72
N ALA A 151 -7.20 -5.36 16.99
CA ALA A 151 -8.54 -5.41 17.55
C ALA A 151 -8.79 -6.67 18.41
N GLU A 152 -8.31 -7.85 17.98
CA GLU A 152 -8.39 -9.10 18.76
C GLU A 152 -7.63 -9.00 20.09
N ALA A 153 -6.56 -8.20 20.12
CA ALA A 153 -5.81 -7.88 21.33
C ALA A 153 -6.49 -6.82 22.23
N GLY A 154 -7.63 -6.25 21.80
CA GLY A 154 -8.35 -5.20 22.50
C GLY A 154 -7.85 -3.78 22.22
N ASN A 155 -6.97 -3.60 21.22
CA ASN A 155 -6.35 -2.33 20.88
C ASN A 155 -7.07 -1.69 19.69
N TRP A 156 -8.28 -1.17 19.94
CA TRP A 156 -9.18 -0.66 18.88
C TRP A 156 -8.89 0.77 18.42
N GLY A 157 -8.03 1.50 19.13
CA GLY A 157 -7.91 2.95 19.02
C GLY A 157 -7.24 3.47 17.73
N PRO A 158 -7.24 4.81 17.55
CA PRO A 158 -6.61 5.51 16.42
C PRO A 158 -5.09 5.37 16.37
N ASP A 159 -4.45 4.92 17.45
CA ASP A 159 -3.01 4.64 17.47
C ASP A 159 -2.70 3.15 17.17
N ASP A 160 -3.73 2.32 16.99
CA ASP A 160 -3.61 0.86 16.88
C ASP A 160 -4.40 0.29 15.69
N ALA A 161 -5.58 -0.32 15.92
CA ALA A 161 -6.33 -1.02 14.87
C ALA A 161 -6.85 -0.05 13.80
N GLN A 162 -7.37 1.11 14.21
CA GLN A 162 -7.84 2.12 13.26
C GLN A 162 -6.69 2.69 12.43
N HIS A 163 -5.50 2.87 13.03
CA HIS A 163 -4.32 3.30 12.29
C HIS A 163 -3.95 2.34 11.16
N ALA A 164 -3.91 1.04 11.46
CA ALA A 164 -3.62 0.02 10.44
C ALA A 164 -4.69 0.00 9.34
N TRP A 165 -5.96 0.20 9.72
CA TRP A 165 -7.03 0.25 8.72
C TRP A 165 -6.90 1.46 7.79
N ASP A 166 -6.58 2.63 8.35
CA ASP A 166 -6.31 3.87 7.63
C ASP A 166 -5.10 3.72 6.68
N GLU A 167 -4.01 3.11 7.16
CA GLU A 167 -2.84 2.76 6.34
C GLU A 167 -3.25 1.88 5.15
N GLY A 168 -4.15 0.92 5.36
CA GLY A 168 -4.71 0.08 4.29
C GLY A 168 -5.35 0.90 3.15
N TRP A 169 -6.11 1.94 3.47
CA TRP A 169 -6.70 2.84 2.46
C TRP A 169 -5.61 3.70 1.80
N ALA A 170 -4.69 4.25 2.58
CA ALA A 170 -3.57 5.06 2.08
C ALA A 170 -2.77 4.33 0.99
N PHE A 171 -2.49 3.04 1.18
CA PHE A 171 -1.74 2.24 0.20
C PHE A 171 -2.58 1.76 -0.99
N TYR A 172 -3.90 1.77 -0.87
CA TYR A 172 -4.81 1.37 -1.95
C TYR A 172 -5.19 2.53 -2.87
N HIS A 173 -5.55 3.67 -2.28
CA HIS A 173 -5.99 4.87 -2.98
C HIS A 173 -4.82 5.79 -3.28
N GLY A 174 -4.04 6.16 -2.25
CA GLY A 174 -3.10 7.27 -2.30
C GLY A 174 -3.78 8.62 -2.04
N PRO A 175 -3.02 9.71 -1.88
CA PRO A 175 -3.57 11.04 -1.63
C PRO A 175 -4.17 11.68 -2.89
N ASP A 176 -5.30 12.37 -2.76
CA ASP A 176 -5.95 13.20 -3.81
C ASP A 176 -5.87 14.71 -3.53
N ASP A 177 -5.03 15.09 -2.56
CA ASP A 177 -4.72 16.46 -2.18
C ASP A 177 -4.09 17.27 -3.32
N ALA A 178 -4.47 18.55 -3.44
CA ALA A 178 -3.96 19.42 -4.51
C ALA A 178 -2.42 19.59 -4.54
N GLY A 179 -1.74 19.35 -3.40
CA GLY A 179 -0.28 19.40 -3.27
C GLY A 179 0.41 18.03 -3.34
N ALA A 180 -0.35 16.94 -3.32
CA ALA A 180 0.12 15.56 -3.32
C ALA A 180 -0.92 14.68 -4.02
N ASP A 181 -1.21 14.97 -5.29
CA ASP A 181 -2.21 14.26 -6.09
C ASP A 181 -1.55 13.04 -6.74
N TYR A 182 -1.56 11.92 -6.01
CA TYR A 182 -0.91 10.66 -6.40
C TYR A 182 -1.90 9.49 -6.57
N ASP A 183 -3.21 9.73 -6.43
CA ASP A 183 -4.27 8.72 -6.52
C ASP A 183 -4.25 7.92 -7.86
N GLY A 184 -3.71 8.54 -8.93
CA GLY A 184 -3.59 7.99 -10.28
C GLY A 184 -2.59 6.84 -10.43
N CYS A 185 -1.80 6.56 -9.39
CA CYS A 185 -0.72 5.58 -9.37
C CYS A 185 -0.99 4.39 -8.46
N GLY A 186 -2.06 4.40 -7.66
CA GLY A 186 -2.41 3.32 -6.74
C GLY A 186 -3.15 2.14 -7.40
N PRO A 187 -3.36 1.04 -6.65
CA PRO A 187 -4.29 -0.02 -7.02
C PRO A 187 -5.67 0.49 -7.46
N TYR A 188 -6.19 1.52 -6.76
CA TYR A 188 -7.48 2.15 -7.07
C TYR A 188 -7.57 2.63 -8.52
N ALA A 189 -6.59 3.40 -8.99
CA ALA A 189 -6.53 3.89 -10.36
C ALA A 189 -6.40 2.76 -11.39
N THR A 190 -5.75 1.64 -11.03
CA THR A 190 -5.72 0.46 -11.92
C THR A 190 -7.11 -0.17 -12.02
N ALA A 191 -7.84 -0.31 -10.92
CA ALA A 191 -9.20 -0.84 -10.95
C ALA A 191 -10.12 -0.01 -11.84
N ASP A 192 -10.08 1.32 -11.76
CA ASP A 192 -10.87 2.22 -12.62
C ASP A 192 -10.50 2.06 -14.10
N LYS A 193 -9.21 2.06 -14.43
CA LYS A 193 -8.72 1.83 -15.80
C LYS A 193 -9.18 0.47 -16.35
N ARG A 194 -9.21 -0.58 -15.52
CA ARG A 194 -9.63 -1.92 -15.94
C ARG A 194 -11.15 -2.04 -16.02
N ALA A 195 -11.91 -1.33 -15.20
CA ALA A 195 -13.36 -1.35 -15.25
C ALA A 195 -13.91 -0.93 -16.61
N GLY A 196 -13.27 0.03 -17.28
CA GLY A 196 -13.59 0.40 -18.66
C GLY A 196 -13.44 -0.76 -19.66
N ASN A 197 -12.42 -1.62 -19.50
CA ASN A 197 -12.20 -2.77 -20.37
C ASN A 197 -13.25 -3.88 -20.17
N PHE A 198 -13.80 -3.99 -18.96
CA PHE A 198 -14.75 -5.03 -18.58
C PHE A 198 -16.21 -4.56 -18.53
N GLY A 199 -16.46 -3.26 -18.75
CA GLY A 199 -17.80 -2.68 -18.64
C GLY A 199 -18.36 -2.70 -17.22
N THR A 200 -17.48 -2.61 -16.21
CA THR A 200 -17.84 -2.68 -14.79
C THR A 200 -17.74 -1.33 -14.07
N ALA A 201 -17.56 -0.24 -14.82
CA ALA A 201 -17.54 1.11 -14.29
C ALA A 201 -18.97 1.63 -14.04
N ASN A 202 -19.13 2.48 -13.02
CA ASN A 202 -20.35 3.26 -12.82
C ASN A 202 -20.41 4.44 -13.82
N ALA A 203 -21.41 5.32 -13.68
CA ALA A 203 -21.60 6.46 -14.57
C ALA A 203 -20.44 7.48 -14.54
N ASP A 204 -19.71 7.54 -13.43
CA ASP A 204 -18.60 8.48 -13.20
C ASP A 204 -17.25 7.89 -13.61
N GLY A 205 -17.22 6.63 -14.07
CA GLY A 205 -16.00 5.92 -14.47
C GLY A 205 -15.35 5.11 -13.35
N THR A 206 -15.86 5.19 -12.12
CA THR A 206 -15.35 4.43 -10.97
C THR A 206 -15.71 2.95 -11.11
N ALA A 207 -14.74 2.08 -10.86
CA ALA A 207 -14.93 0.64 -10.84
C ALA A 207 -15.96 0.24 -9.78
N ALA A 208 -16.86 -0.69 -10.11
CA ALA A 208 -17.78 -1.26 -9.13
C ALA A 208 -17.03 -1.89 -7.93
N THR A 209 -15.80 -2.37 -8.14
CA THR A 209 -14.95 -2.86 -7.04
C THR A 209 -14.50 -1.72 -6.13
N ASN A 210 -14.12 -0.55 -6.67
CA ASN A 210 -13.71 0.60 -5.86
C ASN A 210 -14.86 1.12 -5.02
N VAL A 211 -16.08 1.17 -5.58
CA VAL A 211 -17.29 1.51 -4.82
C VAL A 211 -17.53 0.53 -3.66
N ALA A 212 -17.38 -0.77 -3.91
CA ALA A 212 -17.53 -1.79 -2.87
C ALA A 212 -16.41 -1.73 -1.82
N THR A 213 -15.16 -1.51 -2.24
CA THR A 213 -14.01 -1.37 -1.35
C THR A 213 -14.16 -0.14 -0.46
N LEU A 214 -14.56 1.01 -1.00
CA LEU A 214 -14.81 2.20 -0.17
C LEU A 214 -15.91 1.97 0.87
N ALA A 215 -17.00 1.30 0.48
CA ALA A 215 -18.06 0.94 1.42
C ALA A 215 -17.54 0.02 2.53
N ALA A 216 -16.78 -1.01 2.16
CA ALA A 216 -16.13 -1.91 3.11
C ALA A 216 -15.15 -1.20 4.05
N MET A 217 -14.33 -0.27 3.54
CA MET A 217 -13.42 0.52 4.36
C MET A 217 -14.18 1.37 5.40
N ASN A 218 -15.25 2.06 4.99
CA ASN A 218 -16.08 2.85 5.90
C ASN A 218 -16.81 1.96 6.94
N ASP A 219 -17.32 0.80 6.53
CA ASP A 219 -17.98 -0.16 7.41
C ASP A 219 -17.00 -0.74 8.44
N GLY A 220 -15.78 -1.10 8.02
CA GLY A 220 -14.73 -1.61 8.89
C GLY A 220 -14.25 -0.57 9.90
N LEU A 221 -14.07 0.69 9.48
CA LEU A 221 -13.74 1.79 10.39
C LEU A 221 -14.85 1.99 11.43
N THR A 222 -16.11 2.02 10.98
CA THR A 222 -17.28 2.12 11.86
C THR A 222 -17.34 0.93 12.83
N ALA A 223 -17.04 -0.28 12.38
CA ALA A 223 -17.01 -1.46 13.24
C ALA A 223 -15.94 -1.34 14.33
N MET A 224 -14.72 -0.89 14.00
CA MET A 224 -13.68 -0.66 15.01
C MET A 224 -14.04 0.41 16.02
N GLN A 225 -14.65 1.52 15.59
CA GLN A 225 -15.13 2.57 16.49
C GLN A 225 -16.20 2.07 17.47
N ASN A 226 -16.95 1.03 17.08
CA ASN A 226 -17.94 0.36 17.91
C ASN A 226 -17.42 -0.88 18.65
N GLU A 227 -16.12 -1.21 18.49
CA GLU A 227 -15.51 -2.45 18.98
C GLU A 227 -16.25 -3.72 18.51
N ASP A 228 -16.82 -3.68 17.31
CA ASP A 228 -17.55 -4.79 16.67
C ASP A 228 -16.60 -5.64 15.82
N MET A 229 -16.10 -6.72 16.43
CA MET A 229 -15.21 -7.66 15.75
C MET A 229 -15.86 -8.35 14.56
N GLN A 230 -17.15 -8.70 14.63
CA GLN A 230 -17.79 -9.39 13.51
C GLN A 230 -17.97 -8.42 12.34
N GLY A 231 -18.39 -7.18 12.60
CA GLY A 231 -18.46 -6.12 11.58
C GLY A 231 -17.12 -5.87 10.91
N LEU A 232 -16.02 -5.81 11.68
CA LEU A 232 -14.67 -5.63 11.13
C LEU A 232 -14.24 -6.80 10.24
N VAL A 233 -14.49 -8.05 10.68
CA VAL A 233 -14.16 -9.24 9.90
C VAL A 233 -15.02 -9.36 8.64
N ASP A 234 -16.28 -8.96 8.68
CA ASP A 234 -17.18 -8.99 7.52
C ASP A 234 -16.82 -7.91 6.48
N ALA A 235 -16.25 -6.79 6.93
CA ALA A 235 -15.79 -5.71 6.08
C ALA A 235 -14.49 -6.04 5.31
N ARG A 236 -13.60 -6.85 5.89
CA ARG A 236 -12.28 -7.19 5.33
C ARG A 236 -12.30 -8.40 4.39
#